data_AF-A0A564TW94-F1
#
_entry.id   AF-A0A564TW94-F1
#
_cell.length_a   1.000
_cell.length_b   1.000
_cell.length_c   1.000
_cell.angle_alpha   90.00
_cell.angle_beta   90.00
_cell.angle_gamma   90.00
#
_symmetry.space_group_name_H-M   'P 1'
#
loop_
_entity.id
_entity.type
_entity.pdbx_description
1 polymer ?
#
loop_
_entity_poly.entity_id
_entity_poly.type
_entity_poly.pdbx_seq_one_letter_code
_entity_poly.pdbx_strand_id
1 'polypeptide(L)'
;MNFKNDFSFKTGDQVLVLGEHQSTLNNNMPLRELMYIGRVLEQLIPIKDRYKKGQVHFPTPEFYTLYNGKDFMEKEKILKLSDAFETKRNDPMLELKVRVINISPEAGHELLERCPIIQEYSEFIEIIRKYQKKKDVEPYKHAIEECIEKGILADYLKRKGSEVVNMLTAEYDYETDIEVQRGEAYDEGREEGKLEEKKIL
;
A
#
# COMPACT_ATOMS: atom_id res chain seq x y z
N MET A 1 1.00 13.20 16.09
CA MET A 1 1.44 12.30 14.99
C MET A 1 0.27 12.16 14.03
N ASN A 2 0.34 12.82 12.87
CA ASN A 2 -0.67 12.71 11.81
C ASN A 2 -0.36 11.46 10.99
N PHE A 3 -0.95 10.32 11.34
CA PHE A 3 -1.00 9.17 10.45
C PHE A 3 -2.08 9.47 9.40
N LYS A 4 -1.66 9.92 8.22
CA LYS A 4 -2.53 9.99 7.05
C LYS A 4 -2.37 8.65 6.33
N ASN A 5 -3.42 7.83 6.33
CA ASN A 5 -3.57 6.81 5.29
C ASN A 5 -3.96 7.52 4.00
N ASP A 6 -3.41 7.06 2.88
CA ASP A 6 -3.50 7.78 1.61
C ASP A 6 -4.95 7.90 1.13
N PHE A 7 -5.81 6.91 1.37
CA PHE A 7 -7.23 7.01 1.01
C PHE A 7 -8.13 6.25 2.00
N SER A 8 -8.85 7.00 2.85
CA SER A 8 -10.08 6.51 3.47
C SER A 8 -11.26 7.24 2.86
N PHE A 9 -12.14 6.51 2.17
CA PHE A 9 -13.32 7.09 1.54
C PHE A 9 -14.54 6.24 1.85
N LYS A 10 -15.64 6.94 2.14
CA LYS A 10 -16.97 6.34 2.27
C LYS A 10 -17.55 6.27 0.86
N THR A 11 -17.77 5.08 0.31
CA THR A 11 -18.50 4.92 -0.95
C THR A 11 -19.99 4.80 -0.67
N GLY A 12 -20.77 5.76 -1.17
CA GLY A 12 -22.23 5.78 -0.96
C GLY A 12 -22.60 5.57 0.52
N ASP A 13 -23.43 4.57 0.79
CA ASP A 13 -23.95 4.31 2.14
C ASP A 13 -23.17 3.30 3.00
N GLN A 14 -22.20 2.50 2.50
CA GLN A 14 -21.89 1.24 3.22
C GLN A 14 -20.44 0.70 3.27
N VAL A 15 -19.43 1.27 2.60
CA VAL A 15 -18.07 0.69 2.64
C VAL A 15 -17.01 1.69 3.09
N LEU A 16 -16.21 1.30 4.09
CA LEU A 16 -14.99 2.01 4.51
C LEU A 16 -13.80 1.35 3.82
N VAL A 17 -13.23 2.01 2.82
CA VAL A 17 -12.06 1.49 2.12
C VAL A 17 -10.79 2.07 2.75
N LEU A 18 -9.82 1.22 3.08
CA LEU A 18 -8.46 1.63 3.40
C LEU A 18 -7.56 1.16 2.26
N GLY A 19 -6.94 2.13 1.57
CA GLY A 19 -6.07 1.89 0.42
C GLY A 19 -4.66 2.44 0.66
N GLU A 20 -3.64 1.61 0.46
CA GLU A 20 -2.22 2.00 0.46
C GLU A 20 -1.55 1.57 -0.85
N HIS A 21 -0.60 2.36 -1.34
CA HIS A 21 0.26 1.98 -2.47
C HIS A 21 1.58 1.39 -1.98
N GLN A 22 2.07 0.32 -2.63
CA GLN A 22 3.35 -0.31 -2.31
C GLN A 22 4.15 -0.65 -3.58
N SER A 23 5.46 -0.34 -3.56
CA SER A 23 6.42 -0.77 -4.59
C SER A 23 7.11 -2.10 -4.30
N THR A 24 6.99 -2.60 -3.08
CA THR A 24 7.51 -3.90 -2.63
C THR A 24 6.38 -4.64 -1.92
N LEU A 25 6.25 -5.94 -2.13
CA LEU A 25 5.17 -6.69 -1.50
C LEU A 25 5.45 -6.83 0.01
N ASN A 26 4.67 -6.12 0.82
CA ASN A 26 4.79 -6.17 2.28
C ASN A 26 3.78 -7.15 2.88
N ASN A 27 4.24 -8.31 3.37
CA ASN A 27 3.36 -9.31 3.99
C ASN A 27 2.77 -8.86 5.33
N ASN A 28 3.28 -7.77 5.94
CA ASN A 28 2.80 -7.22 7.20
C ASN A 28 1.64 -6.21 7.02
N MET A 29 1.15 -6.00 5.79
CA MET A 29 -0.01 -5.13 5.54
C MET A 29 -1.24 -5.47 6.39
N PRO A 30 -1.63 -6.75 6.59
CA PRO A 30 -2.75 -7.06 7.48
C PRO A 30 -2.58 -6.59 8.93
N LEU A 31 -1.34 -6.58 9.45
CA LEU A 31 -1.04 -6.07 10.79
C LEU A 31 -1.20 -4.55 10.85
N ARG A 32 -0.67 -3.83 9.85
CA ARG A 32 -0.80 -2.38 9.75
C ARG A 32 -2.26 -1.96 9.66
N GLU A 33 -3.03 -2.60 8.78
CA GLU A 33 -4.46 -2.32 8.60
C GLU A 33 -5.28 -2.61 9.85
N LEU A 34 -4.94 -3.65 10.62
CA LEU A 34 -5.58 -3.93 11.91
C LEU A 34 -5.37 -2.76 12.89
N MET A 35 -4.17 -2.20 12.94
CA MET A 35 -3.89 -1.03 13.80
C MET A 35 -4.64 0.21 13.32
N TYR A 36 -4.78 0.38 12.01
CA TYR A 36 -5.48 1.53 11.42
C TYR A 36 -6.98 1.49 11.63
N ILE A 37 -7.63 0.35 11.38
CA ILE A 37 -9.09 0.25 11.54
C ILE A 37 -9.52 0.54 12.97
N GLY A 38 -8.75 0.12 13.98
CA GLY A 38 -9.03 0.45 15.37
C GLY A 38 -9.13 1.96 15.59
N ARG A 39 -8.17 2.74 15.07
CA ARG A 39 -8.15 4.20 15.19
C ARG A 39 -9.29 4.86 14.41
N VAL A 40 -9.63 4.33 13.23
CA VAL A 40 -10.77 4.85 12.45
C VAL A 40 -12.08 4.62 13.20
N LEU A 41 -12.29 3.43 13.77
CA LEU A 41 -13.47 3.11 14.57
C LEU A 41 -13.53 3.95 15.86
N GLU A 42 -12.39 4.29 16.46
CA GLU A 42 -12.34 5.20 17.61
C GLU A 42 -12.85 6.61 17.27
N GLN A 43 -12.63 7.08 16.04
CA GLN A 43 -13.13 8.38 15.60
C GLN A 43 -14.58 8.29 15.13
N LEU A 44 -14.93 7.19 14.45
CA LEU A 44 -16.23 7.00 13.84
C LEU A 44 -17.34 6.69 14.86
N ILE A 45 -17.02 5.90 15.90
CA ILE A 45 -18.01 5.43 16.87
C ILE A 45 -17.94 6.29 18.15
N PRO A 46 -18.99 7.06 18.48
CA PRO A 46 -19.02 7.85 19.70
C PRO A 46 -18.78 7.00 20.95
N ILE A 47 -18.03 7.51 21.92
CA ILE A 47 -17.69 6.77 23.15
C ILE A 47 -18.94 6.23 23.85
N LYS A 48 -20.01 7.04 23.96
CA LYS A 48 -21.28 6.62 24.59
C LYS A 48 -21.93 5.43 23.88
N ASP A 49 -21.79 5.34 22.56
CA ASP A 49 -22.40 4.31 21.74
C ASP A 49 -21.73 2.95 21.96
N ARG A 50 -20.43 2.93 22.27
CA ARG A 50 -19.67 1.70 22.58
C ARG A 50 -20.17 0.97 23.83
N TYR A 51 -20.90 1.66 24.71
CA TYR A 51 -21.48 1.09 25.93
C TYR A 51 -22.98 0.77 25.80
N LYS A 52 -23.57 0.92 24.60
CA LYS A 52 -24.97 0.52 24.37
C LYS A 52 -25.10 -0.99 24.56
N LYS A 53 -26.19 -1.44 25.19
CA LYS A 53 -26.57 -2.86 25.26
C LYS A 53 -26.92 -3.42 23.86
N GLY A 54 -27.46 -2.58 22.99
CA GLY A 54 -27.79 -2.93 21.61
C GLY A 54 -26.57 -2.80 20.68
N GLN A 55 -26.64 -3.48 19.54
CA GLN A 55 -25.58 -3.46 18.52
C GLN A 55 -25.42 -2.06 17.92
N VAL A 56 -24.17 -1.59 17.84
CA VAL A 56 -23.79 -0.43 17.03
C VAL A 56 -23.38 -0.93 15.65
N HIS A 57 -24.02 -0.40 14.61
CA HIS A 57 -23.67 -0.68 13.22
C HIS A 57 -22.76 0.42 12.68
N PHE A 58 -21.77 0.02 11.91
CA PHE A 58 -20.86 0.90 11.17
C PHE A 58 -20.64 0.31 9.77
N PRO A 59 -20.15 1.10 8.80
CA PRO A 59 -19.88 0.62 7.45
C PRO A 59 -18.93 -0.58 7.44
N THR A 60 -19.15 -1.51 6.52
CA THR A 60 -18.29 -2.68 6.36
C THR A 60 -16.91 -2.20 5.88
N PRO A 61 -15.81 -2.53 6.58
CA PRO A 61 -14.48 -2.18 6.12
C PRO A 61 -13.99 -3.13 5.02
N GLU A 62 -13.35 -2.57 4.00
CA GLU A 62 -12.61 -3.31 2.97
C GLU A 62 -11.17 -2.78 2.90
N PHE A 63 -10.21 -3.69 2.78
CA PHE A 63 -8.79 -3.38 2.84
C PHE A 63 -8.12 -3.72 1.50
N TYR A 64 -7.53 -2.71 0.87
CA TYR A 64 -6.88 -2.82 -0.42
C TYR A 64 -5.44 -2.31 -0.37
N THR A 65 -4.55 -2.99 -1.09
CA THR A 65 -3.21 -2.48 -1.36
C THR A 65 -2.99 -2.46 -2.85
N LEU A 66 -2.66 -1.30 -3.41
CA LEU A 66 -2.29 -1.17 -4.80
C LEU A 66 -0.80 -1.47 -4.94
N TYR A 67 -0.47 -2.62 -5.51
CA TYR A 67 0.90 -3.01 -5.78
C TYR A 67 1.28 -2.57 -7.19
N ASN A 68 2.41 -1.89 -7.30
CA ASN A 68 3.01 -1.61 -8.60
C ASN A 68 4.48 -2.07 -8.64
N GLY A 69 4.92 -2.99 -7.81
CA GLY A 69 6.36 -3.33 -7.73
C GLY A 69 6.94 -4.01 -8.97
N LYS A 70 8.26 -4.22 -8.96
CA LYS A 70 8.98 -4.86 -10.08
C LYS A 70 8.96 -6.39 -10.03
N ASP A 71 8.78 -6.92 -8.83
CA ASP A 71 8.76 -8.37 -8.64
C ASP A 71 7.47 -8.95 -9.23
N PHE A 72 7.56 -10.18 -9.70
CA PHE A 72 6.38 -10.86 -10.21
C PHE A 72 5.33 -10.99 -9.10
N MET A 73 4.12 -10.53 -9.38
CA MET A 73 2.94 -10.76 -8.58
C MET A 73 1.77 -11.04 -9.52
N GLU A 74 0.90 -11.95 -9.13
CA GLU A 74 -0.32 -12.26 -9.88
C GLU A 74 -1.24 -11.02 -9.97
N LYS A 75 -2.38 -11.13 -10.66
CA LYS A 75 -3.34 -10.02 -10.75
C LYS A 75 -3.80 -9.53 -9.38
N GLU A 76 -4.10 -10.46 -8.48
CA GLU A 76 -4.49 -10.17 -7.11
C GLU A 76 -3.86 -11.18 -6.15
N LYS A 77 -3.63 -10.77 -4.91
CA LYS A 77 -3.21 -11.64 -3.81
C LYS A 77 -3.95 -11.27 -2.53
N ILE A 78 -4.37 -12.28 -1.76
CA ILE A 78 -4.90 -12.05 -0.42
C ILE A 78 -3.79 -12.29 0.61
N LEU A 79 -3.47 -11.25 1.37
CA LEU A 79 -2.66 -11.37 2.57
C LEU A 79 -3.57 -11.58 3.78
N LYS A 80 -3.19 -12.48 4.68
CA LYS A 80 -3.95 -12.78 5.90
C LYS A 80 -3.12 -12.46 7.12
N LEU A 81 -3.74 -11.88 8.14
CA LEU A 81 -3.06 -11.62 9.41
C LEU A 81 -2.60 -12.92 10.07
N SER A 82 -3.38 -14.00 9.90
CA SER A 82 -3.04 -15.31 10.45
C SER A 82 -1.78 -15.95 9.87
N ASP A 83 -1.30 -15.48 8.70
CA ASP A 83 -0.01 -15.91 8.15
C ASP A 83 1.17 -15.48 9.03
N ALA A 84 1.01 -14.43 9.85
CA ALA A 84 2.00 -13.98 10.82
C ALA A 84 1.95 -14.72 12.18
N PHE A 85 0.89 -15.49 12.48
CA PHE A 85 0.75 -16.13 13.79
C PHE A 85 1.70 -17.33 13.95
N GLU A 86 2.35 -17.46 15.11
CA GLU A 86 3.22 -18.61 15.42
C GLU A 86 2.45 -19.94 15.44
N THR A 87 1.25 -19.94 16.04
CA THR A 87 0.39 -21.12 16.11
C THR A 87 -0.68 -21.07 15.02
N LYS A 88 -0.59 -21.96 14.03
CA LYS A 88 -1.56 -22.03 12.94
C LYS A 88 -2.85 -22.72 13.38
N ARG A 89 -3.99 -22.14 12.97
CA ARG A 89 -5.33 -22.69 13.14
C ARG A 89 -6.14 -22.47 11.87
N ASN A 90 -7.05 -23.40 11.57
CA ASN A 90 -7.91 -23.28 10.39
C ASN A 90 -8.92 -22.13 10.51
N ASP A 91 -9.36 -21.81 11.73
CA ASP A 91 -10.31 -20.77 12.03
C ASP A 91 -9.82 -19.93 13.23
N PRO A 92 -8.93 -18.95 13.00
CA PRO A 92 -8.45 -18.07 14.06
C PRO A 92 -9.52 -17.06 14.47
N MET A 93 -9.58 -16.72 15.76
CA MET A 93 -10.54 -15.75 16.29
C MET A 93 -10.31 -14.32 15.79
N LEU A 94 -9.08 -14.00 15.38
CA LEU A 94 -8.69 -12.73 14.79
C LEU A 94 -8.17 -12.99 13.38
N GLU A 95 -8.87 -12.46 12.38
CA GLU A 95 -8.46 -12.53 10.99
C GLU A 95 -8.79 -11.21 10.30
N LEU A 96 -7.77 -10.57 9.74
CA LEU A 96 -7.91 -9.44 8.85
C LEU A 96 -7.28 -9.84 7.52
N LYS A 97 -8.00 -9.59 6.44
CA LYS A 97 -7.54 -9.89 5.08
C LYS A 97 -7.35 -8.59 4.31
N VAL A 98 -6.24 -8.52 3.60
CA VAL A 98 -5.94 -7.41 2.69
C VAL A 98 -5.90 -7.96 1.27
N ARG A 99 -6.68 -7.35 0.36
CA ARG A 99 -6.61 -7.68 -1.07
C ARG A 99 -5.58 -6.77 -1.73
N VAL A 100 -4.45 -7.35 -2.10
CA VAL A 100 -3.42 -6.69 -2.88
C VAL A 100 -3.79 -6.82 -4.35
N ILE A 101 -3.88 -5.69 -5.04
CA ILE A 101 -4.24 -5.59 -6.45
C ILE A 101 -3.00 -5.13 -7.21
N ASN A 102 -2.56 -5.93 -8.18
CA ASN A 102 -1.46 -5.53 -9.05
C ASN A 102 -1.98 -4.54 -10.09
N ILE A 103 -1.54 -3.29 -9.97
CA ILE A 103 -1.89 -2.22 -10.89
C ILE A 103 -0.82 -1.98 -11.96
N SER A 104 0.25 -2.78 -12.00
CA SER A 104 1.23 -2.71 -13.09
C SER A 104 0.55 -3.04 -14.42
N PRO A 105 0.80 -2.27 -15.50
CA PRO A 105 0.14 -2.48 -16.79
C PRO A 105 0.28 -3.92 -17.32
N GLU A 106 1.43 -4.56 -17.07
CA GLU A 106 1.74 -5.93 -17.49
C GLU A 106 0.87 -6.98 -16.81
N ALA A 107 0.36 -6.70 -15.61
CA ALA A 107 -0.53 -7.61 -14.90
C ALA A 107 -1.93 -7.68 -15.54
N GLY A 108 -2.33 -6.63 -16.28
CA GLY A 108 -3.59 -6.61 -17.02
C GLY A 108 -4.83 -6.76 -16.12
N HIS A 109 -4.83 -6.11 -14.95
CA HIS A 109 -5.96 -6.15 -14.02
C HIS A 109 -7.15 -5.32 -14.54
N GLU A 110 -8.37 -5.87 -14.48
CA GLU A 110 -9.59 -5.29 -15.05
C GLU A 110 -9.99 -3.97 -14.36
N LEU A 111 -9.46 -3.72 -13.15
CA LEU A 111 -9.63 -2.46 -12.43
C LEU A 111 -9.10 -1.26 -13.21
N LEU A 112 -8.02 -1.43 -13.98
CA LEU A 112 -7.43 -0.33 -14.78
C LEU A 112 -8.41 0.11 -15.86
N GLU A 113 -9.10 -0.83 -16.52
CA GLU A 113 -10.12 -0.53 -17.53
C GLU A 113 -11.37 0.12 -16.94
N ARG A 114 -11.74 -0.28 -15.72
CA ARG A 114 -12.97 0.18 -15.05
C ARG A 114 -12.80 1.48 -14.26
N CYS A 115 -11.57 1.83 -13.89
CA CYS A 115 -11.26 2.97 -13.05
C CYS A 115 -10.15 3.82 -13.70
N PRO A 116 -10.52 4.81 -14.55
CA PRO A 116 -9.56 5.65 -15.25
C PRO A 116 -8.55 6.33 -14.33
N ILE A 117 -8.96 6.74 -13.12
CA ILE A 117 -8.07 7.39 -12.15
C ILE A 117 -6.96 6.44 -11.67
N ILE A 118 -7.27 5.15 -11.44
CA ILE A 118 -6.26 4.17 -11.01
C ILE A 118 -5.34 3.81 -12.16
N GLN A 119 -5.86 3.77 -13.39
CA GLN A 119 -5.05 3.63 -14.60
C GLN A 119 -4.07 4.80 -14.74
N GLU A 120 -4.57 6.03 -14.70
CA GLU A 120 -3.73 7.24 -14.79
C GLU A 120 -2.69 7.29 -13.65
N TYR A 121 -3.06 6.85 -12.45
CA TYR A 121 -2.11 6.73 -11.33
C TYR A 121 -1.00 5.69 -11.62
N SER A 122 -1.36 4.52 -12.16
CA SER A 122 -0.36 3.52 -12.57
C SER A 122 0.61 4.07 -13.61
N GLU A 123 0.08 4.75 -14.64
CA GLU A 123 0.87 5.40 -15.69
C GLU A 123 1.80 6.49 -15.11
N PHE A 124 1.32 7.29 -14.16
CA PHE A 124 2.12 8.29 -13.46
C PHE A 124 3.33 7.68 -12.73
N ILE A 125 3.12 6.57 -12.02
CA ILE A 125 4.21 5.87 -11.30
C ILE A 125 5.24 5.30 -12.28
N GLU A 126 4.82 4.79 -13.43
CA GLU A 126 5.73 4.31 -14.48
C GLU A 126 6.56 5.45 -15.10
N ILE A 127 5.96 6.64 -15.28
CA ILE A 127 6.69 7.81 -15.77
C ILE A 127 7.74 8.26 -14.73
N ILE A 128 7.41 8.31 -13.44
CA ILE A 128 8.39 8.60 -12.38
C ILE A 128 9.58 7.64 -12.45
N ARG A 129 9.31 6.33 -12.56
CA ARG A 129 10.35 5.30 -12.64
C ARG A 129 11.23 5.42 -13.86
N LYS A 130 10.65 5.76 -15.01
CA LYS A 130 11.38 6.04 -16.25
C LYS A 130 12.40 7.15 -16.03
N TYR A 131 12.03 8.25 -15.36
CA TYR A 131 12.96 9.35 -15.05
C TYR A 131 14.01 8.96 -14.01
N GLN A 132 13.62 8.25 -12.95
CA GLN A 132 14.58 7.72 -11.96
C GLN A 132 15.62 6.79 -12.60
N LYS A 133 15.20 5.89 -13.50
CA LYS A 133 16.10 4.98 -14.22
C LYS A 133 17.08 5.71 -15.15
N LYS A 134 16.66 6.86 -15.71
CA LYS A 134 17.53 7.74 -16.50
C LYS A 134 18.51 8.56 -15.64
N LYS A 135 18.44 8.45 -14.31
CA LYS A 135 19.20 9.27 -13.36
C LYS A 135 19.00 10.77 -13.60
N ASP A 136 17.75 11.14 -13.91
CA ASP A 136 17.35 12.53 -14.06
C ASP A 136 17.64 13.32 -12.77
N VAL A 137 17.96 14.61 -12.90
CA VAL A 137 18.30 15.49 -11.78
C VAL A 137 17.06 15.85 -10.96
N GLU A 138 15.90 15.95 -11.60
CA GLU A 138 14.62 16.28 -10.99
C GLU A 138 13.52 15.29 -11.47
N PRO A 139 13.64 13.99 -11.16
CA PRO A 139 12.83 12.94 -11.79
C PRO A 139 11.32 13.10 -11.52
N TYR A 140 10.95 13.59 -10.34
CA TYR A 140 9.56 13.84 -9.98
C TYR A 140 8.97 15.04 -10.71
N LYS A 141 9.75 16.12 -10.86
CA LYS A 141 9.31 17.34 -11.53
C LYS A 141 9.04 17.08 -13.01
N HIS A 142 10.01 16.49 -13.70
CA HIS A 142 9.85 16.17 -15.12
C HIS A 142 8.77 15.11 -15.35
N ALA A 143 8.59 14.15 -14.44
CA ALA A 143 7.48 13.20 -14.51
C ALA A 143 6.10 13.89 -14.39
N ILE A 144 5.97 14.84 -13.47
CA ILE A 144 4.73 15.61 -13.28
C ILE A 144 4.43 16.47 -14.51
N GLU A 145 5.45 17.14 -15.08
CA GLU A 145 5.32 17.90 -16.32
C GLU A 145 4.86 17.01 -17.47
N GLU A 146 5.51 15.85 -17.69
CA GLU A 146 5.13 14.89 -18.74
C GLU A 146 3.69 14.38 -18.52
N CYS A 147 3.26 14.13 -17.28
CA CYS A 147 1.90 13.67 -16.98
C CYS A 147 0.85 14.76 -17.23
N ILE A 148 1.12 16.00 -16.82
CA ILE A 148 0.24 17.14 -17.08
C ILE A 148 0.06 17.36 -18.59
N GLU A 149 1.15 17.29 -19.36
CA GLU A 149 1.11 17.43 -20.82
C GLU A 149 0.29 16.32 -21.50
N LYS A 150 0.39 15.09 -20.99
CA LYS A 150 -0.36 13.93 -21.50
C LYS A 150 -1.79 13.82 -20.99
N GLY A 151 -2.22 14.68 -20.08
CA GLY A 151 -3.54 14.61 -19.46
C GLY A 151 -3.67 13.58 -18.32
N ILE A 152 -2.57 12.93 -17.92
CA ILE A 152 -2.54 11.91 -16.87
C ILE A 152 -2.61 12.59 -15.50
N LEU A 153 -3.69 12.35 -14.73
CA LEU A 153 -3.98 13.02 -13.46
C LEU A 153 -3.86 14.55 -13.57
N ALA A 154 -4.02 15.14 -14.76
CA ALA A 154 -3.55 16.49 -15.04
C ALA A 154 -4.24 17.54 -14.15
N ASP A 155 -5.55 17.41 -13.90
CA ASP A 155 -6.28 18.33 -13.02
C ASP A 155 -5.83 18.21 -11.56
N TYR A 156 -5.52 17.00 -11.11
CA TYR A 156 -5.00 16.73 -9.78
C TYR A 156 -3.58 17.31 -9.63
N LEU A 157 -2.68 16.99 -10.55
CA LEU A 157 -1.29 17.43 -10.56
C LEU A 157 -1.15 18.96 -10.76
N LYS A 158 -1.99 19.61 -11.56
CA LYS A 158 -1.98 21.08 -11.70
C LYS A 158 -2.35 21.80 -10.41
N ARG A 159 -3.31 21.26 -9.63
CA ARG A 159 -3.80 21.88 -8.39
C ARG A 159 -2.91 21.57 -7.19
N LYS A 160 -2.29 20.40 -7.20
CA LYS A 160 -1.60 19.83 -6.04
C LYS A 160 -0.13 19.49 -6.31
N GLY A 161 0.45 19.83 -7.45
CA GLY A 161 1.77 19.35 -7.88
C GLY A 161 2.87 19.52 -6.84
N SER A 162 3.01 20.69 -6.22
CA SER A 162 3.98 20.93 -5.14
C SER A 162 3.66 20.16 -3.85
N GLU A 163 2.38 19.95 -3.54
CA GLU A 163 1.91 19.14 -2.42
C GLU A 163 2.11 17.64 -2.68
N VAL A 164 1.92 17.19 -3.93
CA VAL A 164 2.14 15.80 -4.40
C VAL A 164 3.63 15.48 -4.41
N VAL A 165 4.50 16.41 -4.84
CA VAL A 165 5.95 16.24 -4.71
C VAL A 165 6.34 16.11 -3.24
N ASN A 166 5.85 16.99 -2.37
CA ASN A 166 6.14 16.91 -0.92
C ASN A 166 5.55 15.65 -0.29
N MET A 167 4.35 15.22 -0.70
CA MET A 167 3.66 14.00 -0.28
C MET A 167 4.46 12.76 -0.70
N LEU A 168 4.79 12.60 -1.98
CA LEU A 168 5.62 11.49 -2.48
C LEU A 168 7.05 11.50 -1.91
N THR A 169 7.57 12.66 -1.52
CA THR A 169 8.89 12.80 -0.88
C THR A 169 8.83 12.55 0.64
N ALA A 170 7.67 12.74 1.29
CA ALA A 170 7.52 12.66 2.75
C ALA A 170 6.72 11.45 3.27
N GLU A 171 5.88 10.81 2.45
CA GLU A 171 4.97 9.72 2.87
C GLU A 171 5.64 8.35 2.91
N TYR A 172 6.81 8.23 2.32
CA TYR A 172 7.65 7.07 2.50
C TYR A 172 8.76 7.46 3.46
N ASP A 173 8.71 6.92 4.69
CA ASP A 173 9.87 6.93 5.57
C ASP A 173 10.92 5.99 4.96
N TYR A 174 11.55 6.49 3.89
CA TYR A 174 12.62 5.81 3.18
C TYR A 174 13.74 5.46 4.14
N GLU A 175 13.95 6.24 5.21
CA GLU A 175 14.96 5.90 6.21
C GLU A 175 14.57 4.61 6.95
N THR A 176 13.35 4.51 7.47
CA THR A 176 12.87 3.30 8.15
C THR A 176 12.76 2.09 7.20
N ASP A 177 12.23 2.26 5.98
CA ASP A 177 12.13 1.14 5.01
C ASP A 177 13.52 0.66 4.55
N ILE A 178 14.47 1.59 4.32
CA ILE A 178 15.86 1.24 3.99
C ILE A 178 16.55 0.57 5.18
N GLU A 179 16.33 1.03 6.41
CA GLU A 179 16.87 0.40 7.62
C GLU A 179 16.36 -1.04 7.76
N VAL A 180 15.05 -1.25 7.61
CA VAL A 180 14.43 -2.58 7.69
C VAL A 180 14.93 -3.49 6.57
N GLN A 181 14.89 -3.04 5.31
CA GLN A 181 15.38 -3.85 4.17
C GLN A 181 16.87 -4.18 4.28
N ARG A 182 17.70 -3.26 4.82
CA ARG A 182 19.12 -3.54 5.10
C ARG A 182 19.29 -4.58 6.21
N GLY A 183 18.45 -4.53 7.24
CA GLY A 183 18.40 -5.54 8.30
C GLY A 183 18.04 -6.91 7.74
N GLU A 184 16.95 -7.00 6.97
CA GLU A 184 16.48 -8.23 6.34
C GLU A 184 17.55 -8.82 5.40
N ALA A 185 18.15 -8.01 4.52
CA ALA A 185 19.22 -8.46 3.62
C ALA A 185 20.48 -8.92 4.37
N TYR A 186 20.81 -8.31 5.52
CA TYR A 186 21.92 -8.74 6.38
C TYR A 186 21.64 -10.09 7.03
N ASP A 187 20.43 -10.29 7.54
CA ASP A 187 20.01 -11.54 8.16
C ASP A 187 19.93 -12.70 7.14
N GLU A 188 19.39 -12.44 5.95
CA GLU A 188 19.38 -13.38 4.83
C GLU A 188 20.81 -13.80 4.44
N GLY A 189 21.71 -12.84 4.24
CA GLY A 189 23.11 -13.14 3.90
C GLY A 189 23.85 -13.92 4.98
N ARG A 190 23.51 -13.72 6.26
CA ARG A 190 24.06 -14.51 7.37
C ARG A 190 23.54 -15.95 7.38
N GLU A 191 22.26 -16.16 7.10
CA GLU A 191 21.68 -17.50 7.00
C GLU A 191 22.20 -18.25 5.77
N GLU A 192 22.34 -17.59 4.61
CA GLU A 192 22.98 -18.16 3.41
C GLU A 192 24.42 -18.57 3.69
N GLY A 193 25.23 -17.73 4.35
CA GLY A 193 26.61 -18.07 4.71
C GLY A 193 26.72 -19.29 5.63
N LYS A 194 25.80 -19.46 6.58
CA LYS A 194 25.74 -20.67 7.44
C LYS A 194 25.33 -21.93 6.65
N LEU A 195 24.45 -21.78 5.66
CA LEU A 195 24.02 -22.87 4.77
C LEU A 195 25.13 -23.28 3.80
N GLU A 196 25.93 -22.33 3.32
CA GLU A 196 27.11 -22.61 2.49
C GLU A 196 28.24 -23.27 3.29
N GLU A 197 28.54 -22.81 4.51
CA GLU A 197 29.51 -23.48 5.39
C GLU A 197 29.11 -24.93 5.70
N LYS A 198 27.81 -25.20 5.87
CA LYS A 198 27.28 -26.57 6.06
C LYS A 198 27.30 -27.46 4.80
N LYS A 199 27.40 -26.88 3.60
CA LYS A 199 27.53 -27.65 2.34
C LYS A 199 28.98 -27.97 1.99
N ILE A 200 29.93 -27.25 2.59
CA ILE A 200 31.38 -27.40 2.35
C ILE A 200 32.04 -28.34 3.40
N LEU A 201 31.30 -28.73 4.44
CA LEU A 201 31.64 -29.76 5.44
C LEU A 201 30.92 -31.09 5.14
#